data_AF-A0A923RUI2-F1
#
_entry.id   AF-A0A923RUI2-F1
#
_cell.length_a   1.000
_cell.length_b   1.000
_cell.length_c   1.000
_cell.angle_alpha   90.00
_cell.angle_beta   90.00
_cell.angle_gamma   90.00
#
_symmetry.space_group_name_H-M   'P 1'
#
loop_
_entity.id
_entity.type
_entity.pdbx_description
1 polymer ?
#
loop_
_entity_poly.entity_id
_entity_poly.type
_entity_poly.pdbx_seq_one_letter_code
_entity_poly.pdbx_strand_id
1 'polypeptide(L)'
;MSVFWQSVLAVFAAVGFYTVLHTVYEIVFVRMLRLHGSAELTLYGDGCDASSEQLIRTALRIRKQYLPSMSITFVEIGSGQGQNVAKHMAARQDMMYLE
;
A
#
# COMPACT_ATOMS: atom_id res chain seq x y z
N MET A 1 -19.85 -34.08 -38.88
CA MET A 1 -20.08 -32.86 -38.09
C MET A 1 -19.95 -31.67 -39.03
N SER A 2 -20.99 -30.85 -39.22
CA SER A 2 -20.95 -29.77 -40.22
C SER A 2 -19.95 -28.68 -39.79
N VAL A 3 -19.19 -28.15 -40.77
CA VAL A 3 -18.16 -27.11 -40.56
C VAL A 3 -18.73 -25.86 -39.89
N PHE A 4 -20.02 -25.60 -40.10
CA PHE A 4 -20.80 -24.56 -39.42
C PHE A 4 -20.80 -24.72 -37.90
N TRP A 5 -21.05 -25.94 -37.39
CA TRP A 5 -21.05 -26.21 -35.95
C TRP A 5 -19.66 -26.13 -35.33
N GLN A 6 -18.63 -26.50 -36.06
CA GLN A 6 -17.25 -26.29 -35.61
C GLN A 6 -16.89 -24.80 -35.52
N SER A 7 -17.35 -23.99 -36.48
CA SER A 7 -17.10 -22.55 -36.50
C SER A 7 -17.81 -21.83 -35.35
N VAL A 8 -19.07 -22.18 -35.09
CA VAL A 8 -19.84 -21.60 -33.97
C VAL A 8 -19.20 -21.96 -32.63
N LEU A 9 -18.84 -23.23 -32.43
CA LEU A 9 -18.14 -23.66 -31.21
C LEU A 9 -16.77 -22.98 -31.04
N ALA A 10 -16.03 -22.76 -32.13
CA ALA A 10 -14.75 -22.06 -32.09
C ALA A 10 -14.90 -20.59 -31.68
N VAL A 11 -15.93 -19.90 -32.16
CA VAL A 11 -16.21 -18.51 -31.76
C VAL A 11 -16.58 -18.44 -30.27
N PHE A 12 -17.43 -19.34 -29.78
CA PHE A 12 -17.76 -19.41 -28.35
C PHE A 12 -16.52 -19.71 -27.49
N ALA A 13 -15.66 -20.63 -27.93
CA ALA A 13 -14.41 -20.92 -27.25
C ALA A 13 -13.46 -19.70 -27.22
N ALA A 14 -13.34 -18.97 -28.33
CA ALA A 14 -12.51 -17.77 -28.42
C ALA A 14 -13.03 -16.64 -27.51
N VAL A 15 -14.34 -16.41 -27.48
CA VAL A 15 -14.95 -15.41 -26.59
C VAL A 15 -14.78 -15.81 -25.12
N GLY A 16 -15.02 -17.08 -24.77
CA GLY A 16 -14.81 -17.58 -23.42
C GLY A 16 -13.34 -17.50 -22.97
N PHE A 17 -12.40 -17.78 -23.89
CA PHE A 17 -10.99 -17.62 -23.60
C PHE A 17 -10.60 -16.16 -23.39
N TYR A 18 -11.13 -15.25 -24.21
CA TYR A 18 -10.91 -13.81 -24.06
C TYR A 18 -11.42 -13.28 -22.74
N THR A 19 -12.63 -13.67 -22.32
CA THR A 19 -13.20 -13.21 -21.04
C THR A 19 -12.39 -13.71 -19.85
N VAL A 20 -11.97 -14.98 -19.86
CA VAL A 20 -11.08 -15.53 -18.82
C VAL A 20 -9.76 -14.79 -18.77
N LEU A 21 -9.13 -14.57 -19.93
CA LEU A 21 -7.86 -13.84 -20.02
C LEU A 21 -8.01 -12.41 -19.48
N HIS A 22 -9.11 -11.74 -19.83
CA HIS A 22 -9.41 -10.39 -19.37
C HIS A 22 -9.62 -10.33 -17.86
N THR A 23 -10.37 -11.27 -17.27
CA THR A 23 -10.56 -11.35 -15.81
C THR A 23 -9.23 -11.61 -15.09
N VAL A 24 -8.39 -12.52 -15.60
CA VAL A 24 -7.07 -12.77 -15.01
C VAL A 24 -6.19 -11.52 -15.10
N TYR A 25 -6.21 -10.82 -16.24
CA TYR A 25 -5.46 -9.58 -16.41
C TYR A 25 -5.91 -8.52 -15.41
N GLU A 26 -7.22 -8.30 -15.23
CA GLU A 26 -7.72 -7.35 -14.23
C GLU A 26 -7.28 -7.71 -12.81
N ILE A 27 -7.37 -8.99 -12.43
CA ILE A 27 -6.94 -9.44 -11.10
C ILE A 27 -5.45 -9.17 -10.88
N VAL A 28 -4.62 -9.50 -11.87
CA VAL A 28 -3.17 -9.27 -11.81
C VAL A 28 -2.87 -7.78 -11.78
N PHE A 29 -3.55 -6.97 -12.60
CA PHE A 29 -3.38 -5.53 -12.67
C PHE A 29 -3.78 -4.83 -11.37
N VAL A 30 -4.93 -5.19 -10.78
CA VAL A 30 -5.36 -4.67 -9.47
C VAL A 30 -4.39 -5.08 -8.36
N ARG A 31 -3.88 -6.32 -8.39
CA ARG A 31 -2.84 -6.74 -7.43
C ARG A 31 -1.53 -5.98 -7.62
N MET A 32 -1.09 -5.79 -8.86
CA MET A 32 0.12 -5.03 -9.19
C MET A 32 0.00 -3.57 -8.78
N LEU A 33 -1.14 -2.93 -9.05
CA LEU A 33 -1.44 -1.56 -8.62
C LEU A 33 -1.47 -1.44 -7.09
N ARG A 34 -2.03 -2.43 -6.38
CA ARG A 34 -1.99 -2.45 -4.91
C ARG A 34 -0.59 -2.63 -4.34
N LEU A 35 0.31 -3.27 -5.08
CA LEU A 35 1.72 -3.43 -4.69
C LEU A 35 2.55 -2.18 -5.02
N HIS A 36 2.25 -1.51 -6.14
CA HIS A 36 2.95 -0.30 -6.60
C HIS A 36 2.39 1.01 -6.06
N GLY A 37 1.17 0.98 -5.50
CA GLY A 37 0.63 2.10 -4.73
C GLY A 37 1.43 2.25 -3.45
N SER A 38 2.56 2.96 -3.54
CA SER A 38 3.30 3.44 -2.39
C SER A 38 2.40 4.41 -1.64
N ALA A 39 1.59 3.86 -0.73
CA ALA A 39 0.84 4.68 0.19
C ALA A 39 1.86 5.44 1.04
N GLU A 40 1.78 6.76 1.04
CA GLU A 40 2.61 7.59 1.89
C GLU A 40 1.71 8.16 2.99
N LEU A 41 2.11 7.92 4.24
CA LEU A 41 1.41 8.43 5.41
C LEU A 41 2.30 9.48 6.08
N THR A 42 1.91 10.75 5.94
CA THR A 42 2.57 11.86 6.64
C THR A 42 1.89 12.11 7.99
N LEU A 43 2.63 11.98 9.07
CA LEU A 43 2.22 12.27 10.43
C LEU A 43 2.81 13.60 10.86
N TYR A 44 2.02 14.40 11.56
CA TYR A 44 2.40 15.72 12.05
C TYR A 44 2.25 15.73 13.57
N GLY A 45 3.28 16.15 14.30
CA GLY A 45 3.20 16.22 15.75
C GLY A 45 4.47 16.71 16.42
N ASP A 46 4.40 16.91 17.73
CA ASP A 46 5.57 17.18 18.56
C ASP A 46 6.25 15.86 18.95
N GLY A 47 7.53 15.70 18.61
CA GLY A 47 8.31 14.49 18.89
C GLY A 47 8.52 14.20 20.38
N CYS A 48 8.22 15.18 21.25
CA CYS A 48 8.29 15.08 22.71
C CYS A 48 6.98 14.62 23.37
N ASP A 49 5.85 14.63 22.67
CA ASP A 49 4.54 14.29 23.27
C ASP A 49 4.23 12.79 23.20
N ALA A 50 3.59 12.28 24.25
CA ALA A 50 3.16 10.88 24.34
C ALA A 50 2.05 10.55 23.31
N SER A 51 1.28 11.55 22.87
CA SER A 51 0.27 11.38 21.83
C SER A 51 0.89 11.05 20.46
N SER A 52 1.98 11.73 20.09
CA SER A 52 2.77 11.48 18.89
C SER A 52 3.37 10.06 18.88
N GLU A 53 3.86 9.59 20.03
CA GLU A 53 4.35 8.21 20.17
C GLU A 53 3.26 7.18 19.90
N GLN A 54 2.05 7.39 20.43
CA GLN A 54 0.90 6.51 20.19
C GLN A 54 0.46 6.54 18.73
N LEU A 55 0.51 7.71 18.07
CA LEU A 55 0.21 7.86 16.64
C LEU A 55 1.20 7.06 15.78
N ILE A 56 2.51 7.20 16.03
CA ILE A 56 3.56 6.45 15.34
C ILE A 56 3.36 4.94 15.54
N ARG A 57 3.07 4.48 16.76
CA ARG A 57 2.80 3.05 17.04
C ARG A 57 1.57 2.53 16.31
N THR A 58 0.52 3.34 16.22
CA THR A 58 -0.71 2.97 15.51
C THR A 58 -0.47 2.89 14.01
N ALA A 59 0.24 3.88 13.44
CA ALA A 59 0.64 3.89 12.04
C ALA A 59 1.49 2.67 11.68
N LEU A 60 2.43 2.28 12.55
CA LEU A 60 3.23 1.06 12.38
C LEU A 60 2.42 -0.22 12.40
N ARG A 61 1.41 -0.30 13.28
CA ARG A 61 0.50 -1.44 13.33
C ARG A 61 -0.31 -1.53 12.03
N ILE A 62 -0.79 -0.40 11.52
CA ILE A 62 -1.51 -0.32 10.24
C ILE A 62 -0.61 -0.73 9.07
N ARG A 63 0.65 -0.26 9.03
CA ARG A 63 1.65 -0.68 8.04
C ARG A 63 1.80 -2.20 8.02
N LYS A 64 1.97 -2.82 9.19
CA LYS A 64 2.12 -4.28 9.29
C LYS A 64 0.86 -5.06 8.90
N GLN A 65 -0.32 -4.54 9.21
CA GLN A 65 -1.57 -5.30 9.07
C GLN A 65 -2.24 -5.11 7.70
N TYR A 66 -2.12 -3.93 7.11
CA TYR A 66 -2.91 -3.56 5.92
C TYR A 66 -2.05 -3.12 4.73
N LEU A 67 -0.97 -2.37 4.96
CA LEU A 67 -0.15 -1.81 3.88
C LEU A 67 1.36 -1.95 4.16
N PRO A 68 1.96 -3.14 3.92
CA PRO A 68 3.35 -3.41 4.27
C PRO A 68 4.36 -2.55 3.50
N SER A 69 4.00 -2.08 2.31
CA SER A 69 4.77 -1.18 1.45
C SER A 69 4.46 0.32 1.67
N MET A 70 3.72 0.67 2.73
CA MET A 70 3.42 2.07 3.06
C MET A 70 4.66 2.78 3.63
N SER A 71 5.06 3.88 2.99
CA SER A 71 6.05 4.81 3.52
C SER A 71 5.41 5.64 4.63
N ILE A 72 6.11 5.82 5.75
CA ILE A 72 5.67 6.68 6.85
C ILE A 72 6.68 7.82 6.99
N THR A 73 6.17 9.04 6.88
CA THR A 73 6.95 10.27 7.04
C THR A 73 6.44 11.00 8.28
N PHE A 74 7.30 11.32 9.24
CA PHE A 74 6.94 12.10 10.42
C PHE A 74 7.54 13.49 10.30
N VAL A 75 6.71 14.53 10.42
CA VAL A 75 7.09 15.93 10.39
C VAL A 75 6.93 16.51 11.79
N GLU A 76 8.05 16.95 12.37
CA GLU A 76 8.08 17.60 13.67
C GLU A 76 7.53 19.02 13.56
N ILE A 77 6.56 19.37 14.42
CA ILE A 77 6.01 20.74 14.53
C ILE A 77 6.51 21.42 15.83
N GLY A 78 7.14 20.65 16.73
CA GLY A 78 7.60 21.08 18.04
C GLY A 78 9.02 21.67 18.04
N SER A 79 9.39 22.32 19.15
CA SER A 79 10.71 22.96 19.31
C SER A 79 11.88 22.02 19.59
N GLY A 80 11.67 20.69 19.56
CA GLY A 80 12.72 19.68 19.77
C GLY A 80 13.47 19.81 21.10
N GLN A 81 12.95 20.56 22.08
CA GLN A 81 13.66 20.88 23.33
C GLN A 81 13.68 19.71 24.34
N GLY A 82 13.01 18.60 24.06
CA GLY A 82 12.96 17.41 24.92
C GLY A 82 13.60 16.17 24.28
N GLN A 83 13.49 15.04 24.98
CA GLN A 83 13.96 13.76 24.45
C GLN A 83 13.04 13.31 23.30
N ASN A 84 13.46 13.58 22.06
CA ASN A 84 12.68 13.31 20.85
C ASN A 84 12.49 11.80 20.59
N VAL A 85 11.42 11.24 21.15
CA VAL A 85 11.01 9.84 20.99
C VAL A 85 10.71 9.54 19.52
N ALA A 86 10.10 10.49 18.80
CA ALA A 86 9.79 10.34 17.38
C ALA A 86 11.04 10.15 16.51
N LYS A 87 12.11 10.91 16.76
CA LYS A 87 13.40 10.78 16.06
C LYS A 87 14.07 9.44 16.33
N HIS A 88 14.02 8.96 17.57
CA HIS A 88 14.53 7.63 17.93
C HIS A 88 13.71 6.49 17.34
N MET A 89 12.38 6.64 17.25
CA MET A 89 11.50 5.65 16.64
C MET A 89 11.66 5.60 15.12
N ALA A 90 11.85 6.74 14.46
CA ALA A 90 12.08 6.84 13.03
C ALA A 90 13.37 6.10 12.61
N ALA A 91 14.46 6.32 13.34
CA ALA A 91 15.75 5.66 13.10
C ALA A 91 15.70 4.13 13.26
N ARG A 92 14.79 3.60 14.09
CA ARG A 92 14.65 2.16 14.31
C ARG A 92 13.71 1.46 13.34
N GLN A 93 12.82 2.19 12.67
CA GLN A 93 11.70 1.58 11.94
C GLN A 93 11.59 2.00 10.48
N ASP A 94 12.69 2.55 9.94
CA ASP A 94 12.83 2.98 8.55
C ASP A 94 11.69 3.93 8.16
N MET A 95 11.60 5.02 8.93
CA MET A 95 10.67 6.13 8.66
C MET A 95 11.47 7.37 8.31
N MET A 96 10.93 8.16 7.39
CA MET A 96 11.50 9.47 7.07
C MET A 96 11.11 10.48 8.14
N TYR A 97 12.07 11.19 8.70
CA TYR A 97 11.86 12.22 9.72
C TYR A 97 12.24 13.58 9.13
N LEU A 98 11.31 14.53 9.15
CA LEU A 98 11.58 15.93 8.83
C LEU A 98 11.52 16.76 10.12
N GLU A 99 12.60 17.54 10.34
CA GLU A 99 12.73 18.58 11.37
C GLU A 99 12.09 19.90 10.94
#